data_AF-A0AAC9BMA3-F1
#
_entry.id   AF-A0AAC9BMA3-F1
#
_cell.length_a   1.000
_cell.length_b   1.000
_cell.length_c   1.000
_cell.angle_alpha   90.00
_cell.angle_beta   90.00
_cell.angle_gamma   90.00
#
_symmetry.space_group_name_H-M   'P 1'
#
loop_
_entity.id
_entity.type
_entity.pdbx_description
1 polymer ?
#
loop_
_entity_poly.entity_id
_entity_poly.type
_entity_poly.pdbx_seq_one_letter_code
_entity_poly.pdbx_strand_id
1 'polypeptide(L)'
;MVSESTFLRIVRASAWYDLIVSAPFATPWTFALLHQALNALAGALGIGSLPAFEPAHLLMANLMGSVVCVWSVLRLQQASVTLGRYDAVARWLFSAWQAFALMSGATLLVVPFLIAEVSFGLLQLMPVGRVPARTGTQHA
;
A
#
# COMPACT_ATOMS: atom_id res chain seq x y z
N MET A 1 8.08 -13.97 16.63
CA MET A 1 7.90 -14.69 15.36
C MET A 1 6.41 -14.88 15.12
N VAL A 2 5.93 -14.72 13.89
CA VAL A 2 4.52 -14.94 13.52
C VAL A 2 4.36 -16.27 12.79
N SER A 3 3.19 -16.91 12.90
CA SER A 3 2.90 -18.08 12.08
C SER A 3 2.79 -17.68 10.60
N GLU A 4 3.09 -18.62 9.71
CA GLU A 4 2.96 -18.40 8.26
C GLU A 4 1.53 -18.02 7.86
N SER A 5 0.52 -18.67 8.44
CA SER A 5 -0.88 -18.33 8.17
C SER A 5 -1.24 -16.89 8.55
N THR A 6 -0.75 -16.39 9.68
CA THR A 6 -0.93 -14.99 10.11
C THR A 6 -0.17 -14.05 9.20
N PHE A 7 1.07 -14.38 8.82
CA PHE A 7 1.84 -13.59 7.87
C PHE A 7 1.11 -13.43 6.52
N LEU A 8 0.57 -14.52 5.97
CA LEU A 8 -0.18 -14.47 4.72
C LEU A 8 -1.50 -13.68 4.83
N ARG A 9 -2.13 -13.63 6.01
CA ARG A 9 -3.28 -12.74 6.26
C ARG A 9 -2.87 -11.28 6.25
N ILE A 10 -1.73 -10.94 6.85
CA ILE A 10 -1.16 -9.58 6.81
C ILE A 10 -0.87 -9.16 5.37
N VAL A 11 -0.24 -10.03 4.58
CA VAL A 11 0.03 -9.76 3.15
C VAL A 11 -1.27 -9.47 2.39
N ARG A 12 -2.31 -10.29 2.57
CA ARG A 12 -3.61 -10.05 1.92
C ARG A 12 -4.29 -8.77 2.39
N ALA A 13 -4.25 -8.48 3.69
CA ALA A 13 -4.81 -7.24 4.23
C ALA A 13 -4.10 -6.00 3.65
N SER A 14 -2.78 -6.05 3.55
CA SER A 14 -1.98 -4.98 2.95
C SER A 14 -2.26 -4.80 1.45
N ALA A 15 -2.51 -5.90 0.73
CA ALA A 15 -2.87 -5.85 -0.69
C ALA A 15 -4.28 -5.28 -0.92
N TRP A 16 -5.23 -5.60 -0.05
CA TRP A 16 -6.55 -4.96 -0.08
C TRP A 16 -6.48 -3.46 0.19
N TYR A 17 -5.71 -3.07 1.20
CA TYR A 17 -5.46 -1.65 1.51
C TYR A 17 -4.92 -0.91 0.28
N ASP A 18 -3.85 -1.44 -0.34
CA ASP A 18 -3.24 -0.82 -1.50
C ASP A 18 -4.20 -0.73 -2.69
N LEU A 19 -5.00 -1.77 -2.92
CA LEU A 19 -5.96 -1.79 -4.01
C LEU A 19 -7.01 -0.71 -3.82
N ILE A 20 -7.57 -0.57 -2.62
CA ILE A 20 -8.60 0.44 -2.31
C ILE A 20 -8.03 1.85 -2.41
N VAL A 21 -6.83 2.07 -1.85
CA VAL A 21 -6.18 3.38 -1.84
C VAL A 21 -5.69 3.80 -3.23
N SER A 22 -5.18 2.85 -4.02
CA SER A 22 -4.53 3.15 -5.30
C SER A 22 -5.47 3.07 -6.50
N ALA A 23 -6.58 2.33 -6.42
CA ALA A 23 -7.54 2.23 -7.52
C ALA A 23 -8.04 3.57 -8.06
N PRO A 24 -8.32 4.59 -7.21
CA PRO A 24 -8.72 5.89 -7.73
C PRO A 24 -7.63 6.57 -8.55
N PHE A 25 -6.36 6.28 -8.28
CA PHE A 25 -5.24 6.82 -9.04
C PHE A 25 -5.00 6.07 -10.35
N ALA A 26 -5.64 4.94 -10.64
CA ALA A 26 -5.31 4.13 -11.83
C ALA A 26 -5.78 4.75 -13.15
N THR A 27 -6.80 5.60 -13.13
CA THR A 27 -7.36 6.21 -14.35
C THR A 27 -7.63 7.72 -14.19
N PRO A 28 -7.63 8.49 -15.28
CA PRO A 28 -7.92 9.93 -15.22
C PRO A 28 -9.28 10.26 -14.60
N TRP A 29 -10.33 9.50 -14.92
CA TRP A 29 -11.69 9.76 -14.45
C TRP A 29 -11.89 9.36 -12.99
N THR A 30 -11.30 8.25 -12.55
CA THR A 30 -11.34 7.88 -11.12
C THR A 30 -10.54 8.88 -10.28
N PHE A 31 -9.42 9.40 -10.82
CA PHE A 31 -8.62 10.40 -10.13
C PHE A 31 -9.37 11.72 -10.01
N ALA A 32 -10.08 12.15 -11.06
CA ALA A 32 -10.90 13.35 -11.03
C ALA A 32 -11.98 13.29 -9.91
N LEU A 33 -12.65 12.14 -9.76
CA LEU A 33 -13.63 11.92 -8.68
C LEU A 33 -12.97 11.98 -7.30
N LEU A 34 -11.80 11.34 -7.13
CA LEU A 34 -11.05 11.39 -5.88
C LEU A 34 -10.62 12.83 -5.56
N HIS A 35 -10.05 13.55 -6.52
CA HIS A 35 -9.55 14.92 -6.33
C HIS A 35 -10.70 15.86 -5.94
N GLN A 36 -11.88 15.70 -6.53
CA GLN A 36 -13.08 16.44 -6.13
C GLN A 36 -13.49 16.12 -4.69
N ALA A 37 -13.54 14.85 -4.30
CA ALA A 37 -13.90 14.44 -2.94
C ALA A 37 -12.89 14.95 -1.90
N LEU A 38 -11.60 14.88 -2.20
CA LEU A 38 -10.54 15.38 -1.32
C LEU A 38 -10.58 16.91 -1.20
N ASN A 39 -10.89 17.64 -2.27
CA ASN A 39 -11.10 19.09 -2.19
C ASN A 39 -12.30 19.45 -1.31
N ALA A 40 -13.41 18.71 -1.43
CA ALA A 40 -14.58 18.92 -0.57
C ALA A 40 -14.23 18.69 0.91
N LEU A 41 -13.47 17.63 1.21
CA LEU A 41 -12.99 17.34 2.55
C LEU A 41 -12.02 18.41 3.06
N ALA A 42 -11.06 18.85 2.23
CA ALA A 42 -10.11 19.90 2.59
C ALA A 42 -10.82 21.23 2.88
N GLY A 43 -11.86 21.55 2.11
CA GLY A 43 -12.76 22.68 2.36
C GLY A 43 -13.49 22.56 3.71
N ALA A 44 -14.06 21.39 4.00
CA ALA A 44 -14.74 21.13 5.27
C ALA A 44 -13.80 21.21 6.50
N LEU A 45 -12.52 20.85 6.32
CA LEU A 45 -11.48 20.91 7.36
C LEU A 45 -10.76 22.27 7.43
N GLY A 46 -11.09 23.23 6.56
CA GLY A 46 -10.43 24.54 6.51
C GLY A 46 -8.98 24.52 6.01
N ILE A 47 -8.57 23.45 5.31
CA ILE A 47 -7.19 23.23 4.82
C ILE A 47 -6.96 23.97 3.47
N GLY A 48 -8.01 24.51 2.85
CA GLY A 48 -7.95 25.16 1.55
C GLY A 48 -8.13 24.18 0.38
N SER A 49 -7.88 24.64 -0.85
CA SER A 49 -7.95 23.78 -2.03
C SER A 49 -6.66 23.00 -2.24
N LEU A 50 -6.80 21.77 -2.74
CA LEU A 50 -5.66 20.97 -3.16
C LEU A 50 -5.09 21.50 -4.48
N PRO A 51 -3.77 21.40 -4.69
CA PRO A 51 -3.15 21.83 -5.93
C PRO A 51 -3.73 21.08 -7.13
N ALA A 52 -3.84 21.79 -8.26
CA ALA A 52 -4.23 21.20 -9.53
C ALA A 52 -3.12 20.27 -10.05
N PHE A 53 -3.53 19.20 -10.74
CA PHE A 53 -2.61 18.26 -11.35
C PHE A 53 -2.47 18.58 -12.83
N GLU A 54 -1.27 18.97 -13.25
CA GLU A 54 -0.90 19.06 -14.66
C GLU A 54 -0.96 17.67 -15.34
N PRO A 55 -1.13 17.59 -16.67
CA PRO A 55 -1.23 16.33 -17.39
C PRO A 55 -0.09 15.35 -17.10
N ALA A 56 1.15 15.86 -16.94
CA ALA A 56 2.30 15.05 -16.60
C ALA A 56 2.22 14.42 -15.19
N HIS A 57 1.72 15.17 -14.20
CA HIS A 57 1.51 14.66 -12.84
C HIS A 57 0.43 13.59 -12.82
N LEU A 58 -0.67 13.82 -13.56
CA LEU A 58 -1.75 12.85 -13.70
C LEU A 58 -1.29 11.57 -14.40
N LEU A 59 -0.47 11.69 -15.46
CA LEU A 59 0.14 10.53 -16.12
C LEU A 59 0.96 9.69 -15.11
N MET A 60 1.82 10.33 -14.32
CA MET A 60 2.62 9.64 -13.32
C MET A 60 1.76 8.95 -12.26
N ALA A 61 0.71 9.62 -11.79
CA ALA A 61 -0.26 9.05 -10.85
C ALA A 61 -0.97 7.82 -11.43
N ASN A 62 -1.41 7.90 -12.69
CA ASN A 62 -2.08 6.80 -13.41
C ASN A 62 -1.20 5.58 -13.62
N LEU A 63 0.06 5.80 -14.01
CA LEU A 63 1.03 4.73 -14.17
C LEU A 63 1.32 4.05 -12.82
N MET A 64 1.57 4.84 -11.78
CA MET A 64 1.84 4.32 -10.43
C MET A 64 0.62 3.56 -9.88
N GLY A 65 -0.57 4.16 -9.92
CA GLY A 65 -1.81 3.56 -9.45
C GLY A 65 -2.10 2.23 -10.15
N SER A 66 -1.93 2.19 -11.48
CA SER A 66 -2.12 0.96 -12.26
C SER A 66 -1.15 -0.16 -11.86
N VAL A 67 0.14 0.15 -11.71
CA VAL A 67 1.14 -0.84 -11.29
C VAL A 67 0.85 -1.37 -9.89
N VAL A 68 0.50 -0.49 -8.95
CA VAL A 68 0.14 -0.89 -7.58
C VAL A 68 -1.12 -1.75 -7.58
N CYS A 69 -2.14 -1.41 -8.38
CA CYS A 69 -3.34 -2.24 -8.51
C CYS A 69 -3.02 -3.66 -9.01
N VAL A 70 -2.20 -3.79 -10.07
CA VAL A 70 -1.77 -5.10 -10.58
C VAL A 70 -1.00 -5.88 -9.52
N TRP A 71 -0.08 -5.22 -8.82
CA TRP A 71 0.71 -5.83 -7.74
C TRP A 71 -0.16 -6.30 -6.56
N SER A 72 -1.17 -5.52 -6.18
CA SER A 72 -2.15 -5.88 -5.16
C SER A 72 -2.97 -7.10 -5.56
N VAL A 73 -3.47 -7.14 -6.80
CA VAL A 73 -4.23 -8.29 -7.30
C VAL A 73 -3.35 -9.55 -7.32
N LEU A 74 -2.09 -9.45 -7.72
CA LEU A 74 -1.13 -10.56 -7.66
C LEU A 74 -0.98 -11.10 -6.23
N ARG A 75 -0.76 -10.22 -5.25
CA ARG A 75 -0.62 -10.62 -3.84
C ARG A 75 -1.90 -11.21 -3.27
N LEU A 76 -3.09 -10.76 -3.69
CA LEU A 76 -4.36 -11.34 -3.26
C LEU A 76 -4.54 -12.76 -3.78
N GLN A 77 -4.22 -13.01 -5.05
CA GLN A 77 -4.37 -14.31 -5.69
C GLN A 77 -3.29 -15.31 -5.23
N GLN A 78 -2.03 -14.86 -5.12
CA GLN A 78 -0.87 -15.72 -4.91
C GLN A 78 -0.06 -15.34 -3.65
N ALA A 79 -0.76 -14.98 -2.57
CA ALA A 79 -0.12 -14.57 -1.32
C ALA A 79 0.94 -15.58 -0.87
N SER A 80 2.19 -15.14 -0.79
CA SER A 80 3.33 -15.94 -0.35
C SER A 80 4.26 -15.13 0.54
N VAL A 81 5.11 -15.81 1.31
CA VAL A 81 6.12 -15.15 2.14
C VAL A 81 7.05 -14.30 1.27
N THR A 82 7.48 -14.83 0.12
CA THR A 82 8.37 -14.13 -0.82
C THR A 82 7.76 -12.82 -1.33
N LEU A 83 6.51 -12.84 -1.80
CA LEU A 83 5.82 -11.63 -2.24
C LEU A 83 5.65 -10.63 -1.09
N GLY A 84 5.38 -11.10 0.13
CA GLY A 84 5.33 -10.24 1.31
C GLY A 84 6.66 -9.56 1.65
N ARG A 85 7.82 -10.20 1.37
CA ARG A 85 9.14 -9.58 1.59
C ARG A 85 9.46 -8.52 0.54
N TYR A 86 9.13 -8.78 -0.72
CA TYR A 86 9.24 -7.74 -1.76
C TYR A 86 8.30 -6.57 -1.48
N ASP A 87 7.09 -6.86 -0.99
CA ASP A 87 6.17 -5.82 -0.56
C ASP A 87 6.74 -4.97 0.56
N ALA A 88 7.39 -5.58 1.57
CA ALA A 88 8.04 -4.83 2.65
C ALA A 88 9.08 -3.84 2.11
N VAL A 89 9.86 -4.21 1.09
CA VAL A 89 10.80 -3.30 0.43
C VAL A 89 10.06 -2.13 -0.22
N ALA A 90 8.97 -2.40 -0.92
CA ALA A 90 8.12 -1.36 -1.51
C ALA A 90 7.55 -0.41 -0.43
N ARG A 91 7.09 -0.95 0.72
CA ARG A 91 6.61 -0.15 1.87
C ARG A 91 7.65 0.83 2.38
N TRP A 92 8.89 0.38 2.53
CA TRP A 92 9.97 1.25 2.99
C TRP A 92 10.34 2.32 1.96
N LEU A 93 10.32 1.98 0.67
CA LEU A 93 10.50 2.97 -0.40
C LEU A 93 9.38 4.01 -0.40
N PHE A 94 8.12 3.57 -0.30
CA PHE A 94 6.95 4.47 -0.22
C PHE A 94 7.04 5.37 1.01
N SER A 95 7.41 4.80 2.16
CA SER A 95 7.60 5.56 3.40
C SER A 95 8.71 6.61 3.27
N ALA A 96 9.84 6.26 2.66
CA ALA A 96 10.95 7.17 2.43
C ALA A 96 10.53 8.36 1.54
N TRP A 97 9.80 8.10 0.45
CA TRP A 97 9.35 9.15 -0.46
C TRP A 97 8.21 10.00 0.11
N GLN A 98 7.31 9.41 0.90
CA GLN A 98 6.29 10.18 1.62
C GLN A 98 6.91 11.07 2.69
N ALA A 99 7.90 10.57 3.44
CA ALA A 99 8.64 11.38 4.41
C ALA A 99 9.42 12.51 3.71
N PHE A 100 10.08 12.22 2.59
CA PHE A 100 10.77 13.23 1.78
C PHE A 100 9.82 14.31 1.26
N ALA A 101 8.64 13.91 0.77
CA ALA A 101 7.61 14.84 0.31
C ALA A 101 7.12 15.74 1.46
N LEU A 102 6.86 15.18 2.65
CA LEU A 102 6.48 15.95 3.83
C LEU A 102 7.56 16.97 4.22
N MET A 103 8.84 16.58 4.22
CA MET A 103 9.97 17.50 4.46
C MET A 103 10.09 18.58 3.38
N SER A 104 9.60 18.30 2.17
CA SER A 104 9.57 19.24 1.05
C SER A 104 8.31 20.11 0.99
N GLY A 105 7.46 20.06 2.03
CA GLY A 105 6.25 20.89 2.14
C GLY A 105 4.98 20.26 1.55
N ALA A 106 4.95 18.95 1.33
CA ALA A 106 3.71 18.26 0.95
C ALA A 106 2.64 18.34 2.06
N THR A 107 1.38 18.17 1.67
CA THR A 107 0.24 18.21 2.58
C THR A 107 0.32 17.15 3.68
N LEU A 108 -0.10 17.51 4.90
CA LEU A 108 -0.21 16.57 6.02
C LEU A 108 -1.23 15.45 5.80
N LEU A 109 -2.08 15.56 4.76
CA LEU A 109 -2.96 14.46 4.34
C LEU A 109 -2.19 13.20 3.92
N VAL A 110 -0.88 13.30 3.68
CA VAL A 110 0.00 12.14 3.40
C VAL A 110 0.32 11.34 4.68
N VAL A 111 0.25 11.93 5.87
CA VAL A 111 0.67 11.30 7.14
C VAL A 111 -0.06 9.98 7.45
N PRO A 112 -1.40 9.86 7.29
CA PRO A 112 -2.08 8.59 7.50
C PRO A 112 -1.57 7.46 6.60
N PHE A 113 -1.21 7.77 5.35
CA PHE A 113 -0.60 6.80 4.43
C PHE A 113 0.79 6.40 4.93
N LEU A 114 1.62 7.34 5.36
CA LEU A 114 2.95 7.05 5.88
C LEU A 114 2.90 6.12 7.09
N ILE A 115 1.96 6.35 8.02
CA ILE A 115 1.75 5.48 9.18
C ILE A 115 1.37 4.07 8.72
N ALA A 116 0.47 3.95 7.74
CA ALA A 116 0.07 2.65 7.20
C ALA A 116 1.24 1.91 6.52
N GLU A 117 2.03 2.62 5.70
CA GLU A 117 3.21 2.06 5.01
C GLU A 117 4.23 1.52 6.01
N VAL A 118 4.60 2.32 7.01
CA VAL A 118 5.55 1.90 8.06
C VAL A 118 5.00 0.73 8.85
N SER A 119 3.71 0.75 9.21
CA SER A 119 3.07 -0.33 9.96
C SER A 119 3.09 -1.65 9.20
N PHE A 120 2.67 -1.65 7.93
CA PHE A 120 2.72 -2.85 7.10
C PHE A 120 4.15 -3.30 6.82
N GLY A 121 5.08 -2.36 6.57
CA GLY A 121 6.49 -2.66 6.36
C GLY A 121 7.12 -3.37 7.57
N LEU A 122 6.84 -2.90 8.78
CA LEU A 122 7.29 -3.55 10.02
C LEU A 122 6.68 -4.96 10.19
N LEU A 123 5.37 -5.10 9.97
CA LEU A 123 4.69 -6.39 10.08
C LEU A 123 5.21 -7.41 9.07
N GLN A 124 5.51 -6.99 7.84
CA GLN A 124 6.06 -7.85 6.79
C GLN A 124 7.57 -8.13 6.93
N LEU A 125 8.27 -7.39 7.81
CA LEU A 125 9.64 -7.71 8.23
C LEU A 125 9.71 -8.74 9.35
N MET A 126 8.62 -8.97 10.10
CA MET A 126 8.61 -9.92 11.21
C MET A 126 9.11 -11.32 10.80
N PRO A 127 9.86 -12.02 11.67
CA PRO A 127 10.32 -13.37 11.39
C PRO A 127 9.13 -14.35 11.36
N VAL A 128 9.09 -15.18 10.31
CA VAL A 128 8.03 -16.17 10.10
C VAL A 128 8.48 -17.52 10.66
N GLY A 129 7.73 -18.03 11.64
CA GLY A 129 7.92 -19.38 12.15
C GLY A 129 7.30 -20.39 11.19
N ARG A 130 8.12 -21.28 10.64
CA ARG A 130 7.62 -22.48 9.95
C ARG A 130 7.21 -23.49 11.01
N VAL A 131 5.95 -23.91 10.99
CA VAL A 131 5.54 -25.11 11.74
C VAL A 131 6.10 -26.29 10.94
N PRO A 132 7.00 -27.12 11.50
CA PRO A 132 7.45 -28.32 10.81
C PRO A 132 6.23 -29.18 10.49
N ALA A 133 6.04 -29.53 9.21
CA ALA A 133 5.04 -30.53 8.85
C ALA A 133 5.34 -31.78 9.68
N ARG A 134 4.35 -32.26 10.46
CA ARG A 134 4.48 -33.52 11.20
C ARG A 134 4.88 -34.59 10.20
N THR A 135 6.10 -35.10 10.30
CA THR A 135 6.55 -36.29 9.59
C THR A 135 5.58 -37.40 9.97
N GLY A 136 4.68 -37.75 9.04
CA GLY A 136 3.74 -38.84 9.24
C GLY A 136 4.52 -40.11 9.52
N THR A 137 4.21 -40.74 10.65
CA THR A 137 4.60 -42.09 11.03
C THR A 137 4.41 -43.04 9.84
N GLN A 138 5.53 -43.53 9.28
CA GLN A 138 5.52 -44.73 8.45
C GLN A 138 5.21 -45.91 9.38
N HIS A 139 4.01 -46.46 9.24
CA HIS A 139 3.72 -47.82 9.68
C HIS A 139 4.38 -48.78 8.69
N ALA A 140 5.27 -49.62 9.19
CA ALA A 140 5.65 -50.90 8.61
C ALA A 140 5.59 -51.95 9.73
#